data_AF-A0A4P5UKV7-F1
#
_entry.id   AF-A0A4P5UKV7-F1
#
_cell.length_a   1.000
_cell.length_b   1.000
_cell.length_c   1.000
_cell.angle_alpha   90.00
_cell.angle_beta   90.00
_cell.angle_gamma   90.00
#
_symmetry.space_group_name_H-M   'P 1'
#
loop_
_entity.id
_entity.type
_entity.pdbx_description
1 polymer ?
#
loop_
_entity_poly.entity_id
_entity_poly.type
_entity_poly.pdbx_seq_one_letter_code
_entity_poly.pdbx_strand_id
1 'polypeptide(L)'
;MLDYKKTIVYFRDQWMPFNEANLSIASSPVLYGLSVYTVFNAIWNEDKKELNVFRLKDHYNRLCNSASIMDFENFENKYSYEEFEKMMKELLYKNKVQENALVRVTLFIDELIAGTKINGLKNSMSAYVYPMGEILPKSGVNVCVSSWTRASDNMIPARAKVNGQYVNASLMKNEALQNGYDEAIALDSSGHVSEGTVANLFIIRDGKLITPDMATDILEGITRNSIIEIANELGIEHEQRTIDRTELYIADEAFMCGSSANVTPILSVDKRKVANGKIGKITKMISDEYSKIQKSENPRFAKWITKV
;
A
#
# COMPACT_ATOMS: atom_id res chain seq x y z
N MET A 1 2.89 -20.03 6.04
CA MET A 1 2.68 -19.13 7.21
C MET A 1 4.01 -18.86 7.92
N LEU A 2 4.32 -17.60 8.28
CA LEU A 2 5.65 -17.17 8.74
C LEU A 2 6.16 -17.99 9.93
N ASP A 3 7.19 -18.81 9.74
CA ASP A 3 7.91 -19.45 10.84
C ASP A 3 9.09 -18.55 11.20
N TYR A 4 8.93 -17.75 12.26
CA TYR A 4 9.94 -16.80 12.76
C TYR A 4 11.32 -17.43 13.05
N LYS A 5 11.40 -18.77 13.19
CA LYS A 5 12.67 -19.47 13.40
C LYS A 5 13.32 -19.96 12.10
N LYS A 6 12.56 -20.08 11.01
CA LYS A 6 13.04 -20.66 9.73
C LYS A 6 13.04 -19.66 8.58
N THR A 7 12.27 -18.59 8.68
CA THR A 7 12.22 -17.55 7.65
C THR A 7 13.57 -16.86 7.55
N ILE A 8 14.14 -16.86 6.34
CA ILE A 8 15.35 -16.11 6.03
C ILE A 8 14.96 -14.71 5.57
N VAL A 9 15.64 -13.70 6.09
CA VAL A 9 15.42 -12.28 5.76
C VAL A 9 16.70 -11.65 5.25
N TYR A 10 16.56 -10.54 4.55
CA TYR A 10 17.67 -9.65 4.25
C TYR A 10 17.67 -8.51 5.27
N PHE A 11 18.79 -8.28 5.94
CA PHE A 11 18.94 -7.22 6.94
C PHE A 11 20.39 -6.74 6.98
N ARG A 12 20.61 -5.41 6.87
CA ARG A 12 21.95 -4.80 6.90
C ARG A 12 22.96 -5.48 5.96
N ASP A 13 22.57 -5.64 4.70
CA ASP A 13 23.37 -6.27 3.64
C ASP A 13 23.64 -7.78 3.80
N GLN A 14 22.95 -8.46 4.72
CA GLN A 14 23.18 -9.86 5.04
C GLN A 14 21.88 -10.69 5.02
N TRP A 15 22.03 -11.96 4.66
CA TRP A 15 20.98 -12.97 4.83
C TRP A 15 21.07 -13.60 6.21
N MET A 16 19.98 -13.62 6.97
CA MET A 16 19.96 -14.19 8.31
C MET A 16 18.60 -14.76 8.69
N PRO A 17 18.50 -15.60 9.73
CA PRO A 17 17.22 -15.97 10.34
C PRO A 17 16.43 -14.75 10.83
N PHE A 18 15.10 -14.77 10.70
CA PHE A 18 14.23 -13.65 11.06
C PHE A 18 14.43 -13.20 12.53
N ASN A 19 14.57 -14.15 13.47
CA ASN A 19 14.75 -13.86 14.89
C ASN A 19 16.10 -13.20 15.23
N GLU A 20 17.07 -13.17 14.32
CA GLU A 20 18.36 -12.50 14.48
C GLU A 20 18.33 -11.05 13.96
N ALA A 21 17.39 -10.72 13.06
CA ALA A 21 17.22 -9.39 12.48
C ALA A 21 16.52 -8.43 13.46
N ASN A 22 17.29 -7.85 14.39
CA ASN A 22 16.77 -6.99 15.45
C ASN A 22 17.28 -5.54 15.37
N LEU A 23 16.45 -4.61 15.85
CA LEU A 23 16.80 -3.21 16.10
C LEU A 23 16.81 -2.92 17.60
N SER A 24 17.69 -2.02 18.02
CA SER A 24 17.72 -1.55 19.41
C SER A 24 16.47 -0.71 19.70
N ILE A 25 15.97 -0.80 20.94
CA ILE A 25 14.92 0.10 21.44
C ILE A 25 15.33 1.59 21.40
N ALA A 26 16.63 1.87 21.31
CA ALA A 26 17.20 3.21 21.21
C ALA A 26 17.48 3.64 19.75
N SER A 27 17.05 2.86 18.76
CA SER A 27 17.31 3.18 17.34
C SER A 27 16.35 4.22 16.78
N SER A 28 16.84 5.00 15.81
CA SER A 28 16.08 6.04 15.11
C SER A 28 14.70 5.61 14.57
N PRO A 29 14.55 4.46 13.87
CA PRO A 29 13.24 3.99 13.40
C PRO A 29 12.28 3.64 14.54
N VAL A 30 12.78 3.19 15.70
CA VAL A 30 11.94 2.85 16.86
C VAL A 30 11.48 4.10 17.59
N LEU A 31 12.38 5.05 17.84
CA LEU A 31 12.09 6.25 18.62
C LEU A 31 11.33 7.33 17.83
N TYR A 32 11.67 7.49 16.54
CA TYR A 32 11.22 8.64 15.74
C TYR A 32 10.50 8.22 14.45
N GLY A 33 10.37 6.93 14.17
CA GLY A 33 9.71 6.44 12.96
C GLY A 33 10.48 6.73 11.66
N LEU A 34 11.78 7.07 11.74
CA LEU A 34 12.64 7.43 10.62
C LEU A 34 12.95 6.22 9.71
N SER A 35 11.95 5.85 8.92
CA SER A 35 12.01 4.77 7.93
C SER A 35 10.95 4.94 6.86
N VAL A 36 11.30 4.54 5.64
CA VAL A 36 10.39 4.46 4.49
C VAL A 36 10.29 3.02 4.02
N TYR A 37 9.16 2.65 3.43
CA TYR A 37 8.95 1.26 3.05
C TYR A 37 8.09 1.08 1.82
N THR A 38 8.14 -0.12 1.26
CA THR A 38 7.19 -0.59 0.25
C THR A 38 6.72 -2.00 0.61
N VAL A 39 5.51 -2.34 0.16
CA VAL A 39 4.92 -3.67 0.29
C VAL A 39 4.33 -4.05 -1.04
N PHE A 40 4.62 -5.25 -1.52
CA PHE A 40 4.09 -5.76 -2.78
C PHE A 40 3.66 -7.22 -2.68
N ASN A 41 2.80 -7.63 -3.61
CA ASN A 41 2.24 -8.96 -3.67
C ASN A 41 3.18 -9.92 -4.41
N ALA A 42 3.31 -11.13 -3.89
CA ALA A 42 3.80 -12.30 -4.60
C ALA A 42 2.64 -13.31 -4.68
N ILE A 43 2.12 -13.54 -5.87
CA ILE A 43 0.92 -14.33 -6.13
C ILE A 43 1.31 -15.67 -6.72
N TRP A 44 0.92 -16.75 -6.05
CA TRP A 44 1.23 -18.10 -6.50
C TRP A 44 0.24 -18.55 -7.58
N ASN A 45 0.78 -19.00 -8.71
CA ASN A 45 0.01 -19.62 -9.77
C ASN A 45 0.19 -21.14 -9.68
N GLU A 46 -0.84 -21.83 -9.20
CA GLU A 46 -0.81 -23.29 -8.98
C GLU A 46 -0.63 -24.08 -10.29
N ASP A 47 -1.32 -23.66 -11.36
CA ASP A 47 -1.32 -24.37 -12.65
C ASP A 47 0.07 -24.37 -13.29
N LYS A 48 0.78 -23.24 -13.20
CA LYS A 48 2.11 -23.05 -13.78
C LYS A 48 3.25 -23.32 -12.80
N LYS A 49 2.94 -23.49 -11.51
CA LYS A 49 3.92 -23.57 -10.41
C LYS A 49 4.94 -22.42 -10.45
N GLU A 50 4.44 -21.21 -10.73
CA GLU A 50 5.25 -19.99 -10.82
C GLU A 50 4.76 -18.95 -9.81
N LEU A 51 5.67 -18.13 -9.30
CA LEU A 51 5.34 -17.03 -8.39
C LEU A 51 5.42 -15.70 -9.16
N ASN A 52 4.33 -14.95 -9.13
CA ASN A 52 4.16 -13.70 -9.88
C ASN A 52 4.23 -12.51 -8.92
N VAL A 53 5.26 -11.67 -9.07
CA VAL A 53 5.40 -10.44 -8.29
C VAL A 53 4.78 -9.27 -9.05
N PHE A 54 3.81 -8.61 -8.43
CA PHE A 54 3.04 -7.53 -9.06
C PHE A 54 3.75 -6.19 -8.93
N ARG A 55 4.00 -5.54 -10.07
CA ARG A 55 4.53 -4.17 -10.24
C ARG A 55 5.81 -3.88 -9.45
N LEU A 56 6.75 -4.84 -9.43
CA LEU A 56 7.98 -4.74 -8.63
C LEU A 56 8.79 -3.47 -8.91
N LYS A 57 8.94 -3.09 -10.19
CA LYS A 57 9.63 -1.86 -10.60
C LYS A 57 8.96 -0.61 -10.06
N ASP A 58 7.63 -0.53 -10.08
CA ASP A 58 6.90 0.61 -9.54
C ASP A 58 7.07 0.69 -8.01
N HIS A 59 7.08 -0.46 -7.33
CA HIS A 59 7.33 -0.55 -5.89
C HIS A 59 8.74 -0.10 -5.50
N TYR A 60 9.74 -0.44 -6.30
CA TYR A 60 11.12 0.05 -6.17
C TYR A 60 11.18 1.56 -6.40
N ASN A 61 10.64 2.05 -7.52
CA ASN A 61 10.66 3.48 -7.84
C ASN A 61 10.00 4.32 -6.73
N ARG A 62 8.90 3.85 -6.13
CA ARG A 62 8.26 4.56 -5.01
C ARG A 62 9.09 4.52 -3.72
N LEU A 63 9.81 3.43 -3.46
CA LEU A 63 10.73 3.35 -2.32
C LEU A 63 11.86 4.38 -2.50
N CYS A 64 12.40 4.48 -3.70
CA CYS A 64 13.39 5.49 -4.09
C CYS A 64 12.86 6.93 -3.94
N ASN A 65 11.67 7.22 -4.47
CA ASN A 65 11.03 8.52 -4.29
C ASN A 65 10.81 8.85 -2.80
N SER A 66 10.38 7.88 -2.00
CA SER A 66 10.19 8.08 -0.55
C SER A 66 11.51 8.37 0.15
N ALA A 67 12.59 7.67 -0.23
CA ALA A 67 13.93 7.92 0.27
C ALA A 67 14.41 9.35 -0.11
N SER A 68 14.19 9.77 -1.36
CA SER A 68 14.53 11.12 -1.84
C SER A 68 13.76 12.22 -1.09
N ILE A 69 12.44 12.06 -0.92
CA ILE A 69 11.61 13.02 -0.16
C ILE A 69 12.09 13.15 1.28
N MET A 70 12.50 12.04 1.90
CA MET A 70 13.00 12.02 3.28
C MET A 70 14.49 12.35 3.40
N ASP A 71 15.17 12.65 2.30
CA ASP A 71 16.62 12.93 2.23
C ASP A 71 17.50 11.76 2.75
N PHE A 72 17.07 10.53 2.45
CA PHE A 72 17.85 9.33 2.73
C PHE A 72 18.90 9.17 1.64
N GLU A 73 20.13 9.54 1.94
CA GLU A 73 21.23 9.52 0.99
C GLU A 73 21.52 8.11 0.42
N ASN A 74 22.00 8.12 -0.84
CA ASN A 74 22.71 7.02 -1.49
C ASN A 74 21.94 5.69 -1.66
N PHE A 75 20.63 5.64 -1.44
CA PHE A 75 19.86 4.39 -1.64
C PHE A 75 19.91 3.90 -3.09
N GLU A 76 19.50 4.75 -4.04
CA GLU A 76 19.49 4.40 -5.47
C GLU A 76 20.89 4.10 -6.03
N ASN A 77 21.92 4.74 -5.47
CA ASN A 77 23.32 4.50 -5.84
C ASN A 77 23.81 3.13 -5.36
N LYS A 78 23.28 2.65 -4.22
CA LYS A 78 23.71 1.40 -3.58
C LYS A 78 22.92 0.19 -4.08
N TYR A 79 21.65 0.36 -4.43
CA TYR A 79 20.81 -0.71 -4.93
C TYR A 79 20.15 -0.28 -6.22
N SER A 80 20.74 -0.66 -7.35
CA SER A 80 20.06 -0.57 -8.64
C SER A 80 18.77 -1.41 -8.63
N TYR A 81 17.88 -1.15 -9.59
CA TYR A 81 16.67 -1.97 -9.70
C TYR A 81 16.99 -3.43 -10.00
N GLU A 82 18.02 -3.69 -10.80
CA GLU A 82 18.45 -5.03 -11.18
C GLU A 82 18.93 -5.82 -9.94
N GLU A 83 19.69 -5.17 -9.05
CA GLU A 83 20.11 -5.74 -7.77
C GLU A 83 18.93 -5.94 -6.82
N PHE A 84 18.03 -4.96 -6.75
CA PHE A 84 16.81 -5.06 -5.95
C PHE A 84 15.92 -6.21 -6.40
N GLU A 85 15.66 -6.35 -7.71
CA GLU A 85 14.87 -7.43 -8.29
C GLU A 85 15.51 -8.79 -7.98
N LYS A 86 16.83 -8.91 -8.20
CA LYS A 86 17.57 -10.14 -7.91
C LYS A 86 17.45 -10.52 -6.42
N MET A 87 17.61 -9.56 -5.52
CA MET A 87 17.49 -9.79 -4.08
C MET A 87 16.07 -10.19 -3.68
N MET A 88 15.03 -9.57 -4.26
CA MET A 88 13.63 -9.93 -3.95
C MET A 88 13.29 -11.34 -4.46
N LYS A 89 13.78 -11.73 -5.64
CA LYS A 89 13.70 -13.10 -6.15
C LYS A 89 14.40 -14.10 -5.23
N GLU A 90 15.61 -13.78 -4.80
CA GLU A 90 16.38 -14.62 -3.89
C GLU A 90 15.68 -14.77 -2.51
N LEU A 91 15.08 -13.70 -1.98
CA LEU A 91 14.31 -13.73 -0.74
C LEU A 91 13.13 -14.73 -0.84
N LEU A 92 12.36 -14.66 -1.93
CA LEU A 92 11.23 -15.55 -2.17
C LEU A 92 11.69 -17.01 -2.36
N TYR A 93 12.78 -17.22 -3.10
CA TYR A 93 13.38 -18.54 -3.32
C TYR A 93 13.89 -19.18 -2.01
N LYS A 94 14.68 -18.46 -1.20
CA LYS A 94 15.22 -18.97 0.07
C LYS A 94 14.12 -19.40 1.04
N ASN A 95 12.97 -18.72 0.99
CA ASN A 95 11.81 -19.04 1.82
C ASN A 95 10.84 -20.06 1.20
N LYS A 96 11.13 -20.57 0.00
CA LYS A 96 10.31 -21.59 -0.69
C LYS A 96 8.83 -21.19 -0.79
N VAL A 97 8.58 -19.94 -1.15
CA VAL A 97 7.22 -19.40 -1.21
C VAL A 97 6.44 -20.08 -2.34
N GLN A 98 5.38 -20.80 -1.97
CA GLN A 98 4.45 -21.51 -2.86
C GLN A 98 2.98 -21.20 -2.51
N GLU A 99 2.76 -20.00 -1.97
CA GLU A 99 1.45 -19.48 -1.59
C GLU A 99 1.42 -17.96 -1.82
N ASN A 100 0.22 -17.37 -1.80
CA ASN A 100 0.11 -15.91 -1.86
C ASN A 100 0.77 -15.28 -0.64
N ALA A 101 1.65 -14.32 -0.88
CA ALA A 101 2.42 -13.65 0.15
C ALA A 101 2.55 -12.15 -0.11
N LEU A 102 2.92 -11.44 0.94
CA LEU A 102 3.37 -10.06 0.85
C LEU A 102 4.86 -10.02 1.14
N VAL A 103 5.57 -9.13 0.46
CA VAL A 103 6.96 -8.81 0.77
C VAL A 103 7.00 -7.39 1.26
N ARG A 104 7.62 -7.16 2.42
CA ARG A 104 7.91 -5.82 2.94
C ARG A 104 9.39 -5.54 2.76
N VAL A 105 9.70 -4.37 2.19
CA VAL A 105 11.05 -3.82 2.17
C VAL A 105 11.03 -2.47 2.89
N THR A 106 11.94 -2.27 3.83
CA THR A 106 12.06 -1.03 4.61
C THR A 106 13.48 -0.51 4.54
N LEU A 107 13.64 0.77 4.25
CA LEU A 107 14.87 1.53 4.40
C LEU A 107 14.75 2.38 5.67
N PHE A 108 15.77 2.39 6.51
CA PHE A 108 15.72 3.04 7.82
C PHE A 108 17.07 3.64 8.22
N ILE A 109 17.04 4.67 9.05
CA ILE A 109 18.23 5.25 9.69
C ILE A 109 18.79 4.25 10.70
N ASP A 110 19.99 3.75 10.48
CA ASP A 110 20.59 2.66 11.25
C ASP A 110 21.63 3.16 12.25
N GLU A 111 21.20 4.10 13.09
CA GLU A 111 22.06 4.78 14.07
C GLU A 111 21.39 4.81 15.46
N LEU A 112 22.24 4.81 16.49
CA LEU A 112 21.88 4.93 17.91
C LEU A 112 22.12 6.36 18.40
N ILE A 113 21.57 7.34 17.69
CA ILE A 113 21.74 8.76 17.97
C ILE A 113 20.39 9.36 18.37
N ALA A 114 20.40 10.20 19.39
CA ALA A 114 19.20 10.93 19.82
C ALA A 114 18.90 12.10 18.87
N GLY A 115 17.61 12.40 18.68
CA GLY A 115 17.14 13.49 17.84
C GLY A 115 16.69 13.06 16.45
N THR A 116 16.27 14.03 15.66
CA THR A 116 15.56 13.84 14.38
C THR A 116 16.45 14.09 13.16
N LYS A 117 17.78 13.99 13.32
CA LYS A 117 18.73 14.19 12.22
C LYS A 117 18.63 13.02 11.22
N ILE A 118 18.74 13.32 9.93
CA ILE A 118 18.78 12.33 8.83
C ILE A 118 20.09 12.46 8.05
N ASN A 119 20.38 13.67 7.53
CA ASN A 119 21.55 13.98 6.71
C ASN A 119 22.87 13.45 7.31
N GLY A 120 23.66 12.75 6.49
CA GLY A 120 24.94 12.16 6.85
C GLY A 120 24.89 10.98 7.84
N LEU A 121 23.71 10.43 8.14
CA LEU A 121 23.57 9.21 8.93
C LEU A 121 23.57 7.96 8.05
N LYS A 122 23.99 6.84 8.62
CA LYS A 122 23.96 5.55 7.92
C LYS A 122 22.51 5.08 7.73
N ASN A 123 22.21 4.61 6.52
CA ASN A 123 20.95 3.96 6.18
C ASN A 123 21.17 2.46 5.96
N SER A 124 20.23 1.64 6.44
CA SER A 124 20.21 0.19 6.20
C SER A 124 18.84 -0.25 5.70
N MET A 125 18.82 -1.42 5.04
CA MET A 125 17.61 -2.01 4.48
C MET A 125 17.26 -3.32 5.19
N SER A 126 15.96 -3.59 5.30
CA SER A 126 15.40 -4.89 5.65
C SER A 126 14.41 -5.35 4.59
N ALA A 127 14.35 -6.66 4.34
CA ALA A 127 13.32 -7.27 3.50
C ALA A 127 12.91 -8.64 4.03
N TYR A 128 11.60 -8.87 4.10
CA TYR A 128 11.04 -10.14 4.55
C TYR A 128 9.68 -10.44 3.89
N VAL A 129 9.37 -11.73 3.77
CA VAL A 129 8.08 -12.23 3.31
C VAL A 129 7.15 -12.34 4.51
N TYR A 130 5.84 -12.14 4.35
CA TYR A 130 4.85 -12.45 5.38
C TYR A 130 3.50 -12.87 4.75
N PRO A 131 2.63 -13.56 5.51
CA PRO A 131 1.37 -14.07 4.98
C PRO A 131 0.49 -12.94 4.45
N MET A 132 -0.12 -13.17 3.29
CA MET A 132 -1.14 -12.29 2.75
C MET A 132 -2.45 -12.49 3.54
N GLY A 133 -2.52 -11.87 4.72
CA GLY A 133 -3.74 -11.82 5.52
C GLY A 133 -4.82 -10.93 4.88
N GLU A 134 -6.03 -11.01 5.40
CA GLU A 134 -7.14 -10.16 4.98
C GLU A 134 -7.18 -8.91 5.88
N ILE A 135 -6.64 -7.78 5.38
CA ILE A 135 -6.65 -6.51 6.15
C ILE A 135 -8.00 -5.81 6.09
N LEU A 136 -8.72 -5.98 4.97
CA LEU A 136 -10.11 -5.55 4.80
C LEU A 136 -10.92 -6.70 4.17
N PRO A 137 -12.15 -6.94 4.64
CA PRO A 137 -12.99 -8.03 4.15
C PRO A 137 -13.37 -7.85 2.68
N LYS A 138 -13.11 -8.86 1.85
CA LYS A 138 -13.45 -8.85 0.41
C LYS A 138 -14.95 -8.77 0.14
N SER A 139 -15.78 -9.15 1.12
CA SER A 139 -17.24 -8.99 1.05
C SER A 139 -17.69 -7.53 1.09
N GLY A 140 -16.78 -6.61 1.42
CA GLY A 140 -17.01 -5.19 1.53
C GLY A 140 -16.99 -4.70 2.98
N VAL A 141 -16.81 -3.39 3.14
CA VAL A 141 -16.60 -2.70 4.41
C VAL A 141 -17.66 -1.63 4.67
N ASN A 142 -17.95 -1.39 5.93
CA ASN A 142 -18.72 -0.25 6.41
C ASN A 142 -17.74 0.75 7.01
N VAL A 143 -17.73 1.97 6.50
CA VAL A 143 -16.71 2.96 6.86
C VAL A 143 -17.33 4.20 7.48
N CYS A 144 -16.53 4.95 8.22
CA CYS A 144 -16.90 6.31 8.66
C CYS A 144 -15.91 7.33 8.14
N VAL A 145 -16.35 8.57 8.04
CA VAL A 145 -15.43 9.71 7.89
C VAL A 145 -14.85 10.01 9.27
N SER A 146 -13.52 9.93 9.41
CA SER A 146 -12.83 10.15 10.69
C SER A 146 -12.97 11.61 11.15
N SER A 147 -12.92 11.83 12.46
CA SER A 147 -12.74 13.17 13.03
C SER A 147 -11.28 13.67 12.95
N TRP A 148 -10.32 12.76 12.76
CA TRP A 148 -8.93 13.12 12.47
C TRP A 148 -8.76 13.40 10.97
N THR A 149 -8.04 14.47 10.65
CA THR A 149 -7.67 14.80 9.28
C THR A 149 -6.37 14.11 8.87
N ARG A 150 -6.19 13.92 7.57
CA ARG A 150 -4.92 13.46 7.00
C ARG A 150 -3.83 14.49 7.25
N ALA A 151 -2.61 14.03 7.53
CA ALA A 151 -1.45 14.90 7.61
C ALA A 151 -1.21 15.58 6.26
N SER A 152 -1.14 16.91 6.24
CA SER A 152 -0.87 17.66 5.01
C SER A 152 0.54 17.38 4.48
N ASP A 153 0.74 17.51 3.18
CA ASP A 153 2.02 17.25 2.51
C ASP A 153 3.21 17.98 3.16
N ASN A 154 3.03 19.23 3.61
CA ASN A 154 4.09 20.02 4.26
C ASN A 154 4.25 19.76 5.79
N MET A 155 3.56 18.76 6.34
CA MET A 155 3.74 18.29 7.73
C MET A 155 4.51 16.97 7.76
N ILE A 156 3.93 15.93 7.13
CA ILE A 156 4.57 14.65 6.88
C ILE A 156 4.10 14.23 5.47
N PRO A 157 4.97 14.33 4.44
CA PRO A 157 4.56 14.18 3.04
C PRO A 157 3.85 12.85 2.77
N ALA A 158 2.58 12.90 2.36
CA ALA A 158 1.78 11.70 2.11
C ALA A 158 2.26 10.90 0.90
N ARG A 159 2.96 11.55 -0.04
CA ARG A 159 3.60 10.89 -1.19
C ARG A 159 4.71 9.95 -0.77
N ALA A 160 5.41 10.24 0.34
CA ALA A 160 6.42 9.37 0.89
C ALA A 160 5.79 8.32 1.81
N LYS A 161 6.11 7.04 1.59
CA LYS A 161 5.55 5.95 2.40
C LYS A 161 6.36 5.76 3.69
N VAL A 162 6.21 6.72 4.60
CA VAL A 162 6.95 6.80 5.88
C VAL A 162 6.23 6.01 6.98
N ASN A 163 6.99 5.26 7.78
CA ASN A 163 6.41 4.53 8.93
C ASN A 163 5.81 5.46 9.98
N GLY A 164 6.50 6.55 10.35
CA GLY A 164 6.01 7.50 11.35
C GLY A 164 4.64 8.12 11.01
N GLN A 165 4.30 8.22 9.73
CA GLN A 165 2.99 8.73 9.28
C GLN A 165 1.83 7.81 9.69
N TYR A 166 2.08 6.52 9.96
CA TYR A 166 1.04 5.56 10.34
C TYR A 166 0.44 5.84 11.72
N VAL A 167 1.04 6.71 12.55
CA VAL A 167 0.40 7.16 13.80
C VAL A 167 -0.92 7.89 13.49
N ASN A 168 -0.94 8.77 12.48
CA ASN A 168 -2.17 9.44 12.03
C ASN A 168 -3.21 8.42 11.52
N ALA A 169 -2.77 7.44 10.72
CA ALA A 169 -3.63 6.35 10.25
C ALA A 169 -4.20 5.49 11.39
N SER A 170 -3.39 5.19 12.42
CA SER A 170 -3.82 4.41 13.57
C SER A 170 -4.88 5.12 14.42
N LEU A 171 -4.78 6.45 14.59
CA LEU A 171 -5.81 7.23 15.29
C LEU A 171 -7.16 7.15 14.57
N MET A 172 -7.16 7.36 13.25
CA MET A 172 -8.34 7.23 12.40
C MET A 172 -8.94 5.82 12.47
N LYS A 173 -8.10 4.79 12.34
CA LYS A 173 -8.55 3.39 12.39
C LYS A 173 -9.15 3.04 13.75
N ASN A 174 -8.49 3.46 14.83
CA ASN A 174 -8.93 3.17 16.18
C ASN A 174 -10.29 3.84 16.48
N GLU A 175 -10.48 5.09 16.05
CA GLU A 175 -11.79 5.76 16.15
C GLU A 175 -12.89 4.97 15.41
N ALA A 176 -12.64 4.58 14.16
CA ALA A 176 -13.62 3.83 13.36
C ALA A 176 -14.01 2.51 14.04
N LEU A 177 -13.02 1.74 14.51
CA LEU A 177 -13.25 0.46 15.19
C LEU A 177 -14.05 0.65 16.49
N GLN A 178 -13.71 1.65 17.30
CA GLN A 178 -14.45 1.96 18.53
C GLN A 178 -15.91 2.35 18.26
N ASN A 179 -16.18 2.94 17.09
CA ASN A 179 -17.52 3.33 16.66
C ASN A 179 -18.27 2.23 15.87
N GLY A 180 -17.68 1.03 15.73
CA GLY A 180 -18.30 -0.13 15.10
C GLY A 180 -18.22 -0.14 13.56
N TYR A 181 -17.24 0.57 12.99
CA TYR A 181 -16.93 0.55 11.56
C TYR A 181 -15.72 -0.34 11.27
N ASP A 182 -15.61 -0.82 10.03
CA ASP A 182 -14.50 -1.66 9.57
C ASP A 182 -13.26 -0.84 9.23
N GLU A 183 -13.43 0.40 8.74
CA GLU A 183 -12.36 1.29 8.29
C GLU A 183 -12.78 2.76 8.36
N ALA A 184 -11.81 3.68 8.31
CA ALA A 184 -12.04 5.11 8.25
C ALA A 184 -11.67 5.71 6.88
N ILE A 185 -12.35 6.78 6.50
CA ILE A 185 -11.99 7.70 5.42
C ILE A 185 -11.46 8.98 6.06
N ALA A 186 -10.27 9.42 5.65
CA ALA A 186 -9.69 10.69 6.05
C ALA A 186 -10.17 11.81 5.12
N LEU A 187 -10.29 13.02 5.67
CA LEU A 187 -10.35 14.24 4.90
C LEU A 187 -8.99 14.95 4.92
N ASP A 188 -8.68 15.70 3.87
CA ASP A 188 -7.57 16.65 3.85
C ASP A 188 -7.87 17.87 4.75
N SER A 189 -6.89 18.78 4.86
CA SER A 189 -7.03 20.00 5.66
C SER A 189 -8.08 20.99 5.14
N SER A 190 -8.52 20.84 3.89
CA SER A 190 -9.55 21.66 3.24
C SER A 190 -10.94 21.03 3.33
N GLY A 191 -11.06 19.82 3.88
CA GLY A 191 -12.33 19.10 4.05
C GLY A 191 -12.73 18.21 2.86
N HIS A 192 -11.84 18.01 1.88
CA HIS A 192 -12.08 17.07 0.78
C HIS A 192 -11.63 15.66 1.16
N VAL A 193 -12.21 14.65 0.52
CA VAL A 193 -11.84 13.25 0.71
C VAL A 193 -10.41 13.02 0.27
N SER A 194 -9.61 12.43 1.15
CA SER A 194 -8.23 12.03 0.90
C SER A 194 -8.17 10.52 0.62
N GLU A 195 -7.89 9.70 1.63
CA GLU A 195 -7.78 8.25 1.51
C GLU A 195 -8.26 7.54 2.77
N GLY A 196 -8.32 6.20 2.74
CA GLY A 196 -8.50 5.40 3.95
C GLY A 196 -7.19 5.23 4.72
N THR A 197 -7.24 4.58 5.88
CA THR A 197 -6.05 4.45 6.76
C THR A 197 -4.93 3.59 6.18
N VAL A 198 -5.25 2.70 5.23
CA VAL A 198 -4.31 1.77 4.59
C VAL A 198 -4.50 1.65 3.08
N ALA A 199 -5.38 2.45 2.46
CA ALA A 199 -5.82 2.27 1.08
C ALA A 199 -6.33 3.58 0.47
N ASN A 200 -6.09 3.79 -0.83
CA ASN A 200 -6.73 4.87 -1.60
C ASN A 200 -8.23 4.57 -1.80
N LEU A 201 -9.01 5.57 -2.21
CA LEU A 201 -10.45 5.45 -2.40
C LEU A 201 -10.86 5.83 -3.83
N PHE A 202 -11.89 5.15 -4.32
CA PHE A 202 -12.63 5.51 -5.53
C PHE A 202 -14.13 5.56 -5.22
N ILE A 203 -14.84 6.45 -5.92
CA ILE A 203 -16.30 6.43 -6.06
C ILE A 203 -16.67 6.23 -7.53
N ILE A 204 -17.87 5.72 -7.76
CA ILE A 204 -18.55 5.76 -9.05
C ILE A 204 -19.70 6.73 -8.91
N ARG A 205 -19.80 7.68 -9.82
CA ARG A 205 -20.91 8.63 -9.88
C ARG A 205 -21.23 8.97 -11.32
N ASP A 206 -22.51 8.86 -11.69
CA ASP A 206 -22.98 9.13 -13.05
C ASP A 206 -22.23 8.28 -14.10
N GLY A 207 -21.89 7.04 -13.72
CA GLY A 207 -21.16 6.09 -14.56
C GLY A 207 -19.65 6.34 -14.69
N LYS A 208 -19.10 7.39 -14.07
CA LYS A 208 -17.67 7.70 -14.09
C LYS A 208 -16.95 7.18 -12.85
N LEU A 209 -15.72 6.70 -13.03
CA LEU A 209 -14.83 6.31 -11.95
C LEU A 209 -14.00 7.51 -11.47
N ILE A 210 -14.11 7.85 -10.19
CA ILE A 210 -13.55 9.10 -9.64
C ILE A 210 -12.67 8.75 -8.45
N THR A 211 -11.47 9.32 -8.38
CA THR A 211 -10.58 9.20 -7.21
C THR A 211 -10.00 10.56 -6.86
N PRO A 212 -9.71 10.82 -5.56
CA PRO A 212 -9.06 12.05 -5.14
C PRO A 212 -7.75 12.28 -5.91
N ASP A 213 -7.48 13.52 -6.31
CA ASP A 213 -6.23 13.89 -6.97
C ASP A 213 -5.05 13.92 -5.98
N MET A 214 -3.83 14.04 -6.52
CA MET A 214 -2.60 14.00 -5.69
C MET A 214 -2.39 15.25 -4.82
N ALA A 215 -3.25 16.27 -4.92
CA ALA A 215 -3.20 17.45 -4.05
C ALA A 215 -4.00 17.27 -2.76
N THR A 216 -4.84 16.23 -2.67
CA THR A 216 -5.66 15.90 -1.49
C THR A 216 -4.92 15.02 -0.46
N ASP A 217 -3.62 15.24 -0.28
CA ASP A 217 -2.78 14.58 0.74
C ASP A 217 -2.83 13.04 0.74
N ILE A 218 -2.94 12.43 -0.44
CA ILE A 218 -2.96 10.96 -0.60
C ILE A 218 -1.56 10.36 -0.86
N LEU A 219 -1.40 9.08 -0.54
CA LEU A 219 -0.29 8.31 -1.07
C LEU A 219 -0.54 8.02 -2.56
N GLU A 220 0.50 8.17 -3.39
CA GLU A 220 0.48 7.78 -4.79
C GLU A 220 0.47 6.24 -4.91
N GLY A 221 -0.71 5.65 -4.77
CA GLY A 221 -0.89 4.21 -4.73
C GLY A 221 -0.61 3.53 -6.06
N ILE A 222 0.22 2.49 -6.04
CA ILE A 222 0.48 1.66 -7.21
C ILE A 222 -0.78 0.91 -7.65
N THR A 223 -1.58 0.40 -6.69
CA THR A 223 -2.87 -0.22 -6.99
C THR A 223 -3.88 0.80 -7.53
N ARG A 224 -3.90 2.03 -7.00
CA ARG A 224 -4.72 3.13 -7.54
C ARG A 224 -4.36 3.42 -9.00
N ASN A 225 -3.07 3.54 -9.31
CA ASN A 225 -2.59 3.74 -10.67
C ASN A 225 -2.98 2.56 -11.59
N SER A 226 -2.80 1.32 -11.12
CA SER A 226 -3.25 0.13 -11.85
C SER A 226 -4.75 0.15 -12.15
N ILE A 227 -5.60 0.60 -11.23
CA ILE A 227 -7.04 0.70 -11.45
C ILE A 227 -7.36 1.73 -12.53
N ILE A 228 -6.66 2.86 -12.57
CA ILE A 228 -6.81 3.86 -13.63
C ILE A 228 -6.41 3.27 -15.00
N GLU A 229 -5.28 2.55 -15.07
CA GLU A 229 -4.86 1.86 -16.31
C GLU A 229 -5.85 0.75 -16.72
N ILE A 230 -6.43 0.01 -15.76
CA ILE A 230 -7.48 -0.99 -16.00
C ILE A 230 -8.78 -0.33 -16.49
N ALA A 231 -9.17 0.79 -15.90
CA ALA A 231 -10.37 1.53 -16.29
C ALA A 231 -10.27 1.99 -17.76
N ASN A 232 -9.11 2.53 -18.16
CA ASN A 232 -8.81 2.87 -19.55
C ASN A 232 -9.01 1.67 -20.49
N GLU A 233 -8.43 0.52 -20.14
CA GLU A 233 -8.52 -0.71 -20.93
C GLU A 233 -9.96 -1.24 -21.03
N LEU A 234 -10.75 -1.11 -19.96
CA LEU A 234 -12.15 -1.52 -19.93
C LEU A 234 -13.10 -0.49 -20.57
N GLY A 235 -12.59 0.65 -21.05
CA GLY A 235 -13.41 1.73 -21.61
C GLY A 235 -14.28 2.44 -20.58
N ILE A 236 -13.87 2.44 -19.31
CA ILE A 236 -14.57 3.13 -18.21
C ILE A 236 -14.03 4.58 -18.15
N GLU A 237 -14.92 5.55 -18.34
CA GLU A 237 -14.59 6.96 -18.12
C GLU A 237 -14.14 7.17 -16.68
N HIS A 238 -13.02 7.88 -16.51
CA HIS A 238 -12.46 8.14 -15.20
C HIS A 238 -11.84 9.53 -15.11
N GLU A 239 -11.82 10.08 -13.90
CA GLU A 239 -11.23 11.38 -13.60
C GLU A 239 -10.53 11.37 -12.24
N GLN A 240 -9.51 12.21 -12.12
CA GLN A 240 -8.82 12.48 -10.86
C GLN A 240 -9.15 13.92 -10.48
N ARG A 241 -9.89 14.10 -9.38
CA ARG A 241 -10.32 15.41 -8.88
C ARG A 241 -10.58 15.35 -7.38
N THR A 242 -10.67 16.50 -6.73
CA THR A 242 -11.22 16.63 -5.39
C THR A 242 -12.61 15.98 -5.30
N ILE A 243 -12.89 15.30 -4.18
CA ILE A 243 -14.20 14.71 -3.88
C ILE A 243 -14.69 15.32 -2.58
N ASP A 244 -15.91 15.85 -2.57
CA ASP A 244 -16.51 16.35 -1.33
C ASP A 244 -17.00 15.21 -0.46
N ARG A 245 -16.96 15.39 0.87
CA ARG A 245 -17.51 14.43 1.83
C ARG A 245 -18.92 13.96 1.47
N THR A 246 -19.78 14.88 1.01
CA THR A 246 -21.18 14.58 0.71
C THR A 246 -21.36 13.73 -0.54
N GLU A 247 -20.39 13.71 -1.46
CA GLU A 247 -20.44 12.83 -2.63
C GLU A 247 -20.39 11.36 -2.26
N LEU A 248 -19.71 11.02 -1.15
CA LEU A 248 -19.66 9.65 -0.61
C LEU A 248 -21.05 9.08 -0.32
N TYR A 249 -22.03 9.94 0.01
CA TYR A 249 -23.39 9.53 0.37
C TYR A 249 -24.32 9.37 -0.83
N ILE A 250 -23.94 9.91 -1.99
CA ILE A 250 -24.74 9.90 -3.22
C ILE A 250 -24.03 9.18 -4.37
N ALA A 251 -22.90 8.53 -4.09
CA ALA A 251 -22.20 7.69 -5.05
C ALA A 251 -23.01 6.43 -5.39
N ASP A 252 -22.92 6.00 -6.64
CA ASP A 252 -23.54 4.78 -7.14
C ASP A 252 -22.81 3.53 -6.62
N GLU A 253 -21.48 3.63 -6.51
CA GLU A 253 -20.60 2.61 -5.94
C GLU A 253 -19.39 3.30 -5.27
N ALA A 254 -18.71 2.62 -4.35
CA ALA A 254 -17.45 3.08 -3.79
C ALA A 254 -16.58 1.89 -3.40
N PHE A 255 -15.26 2.06 -3.47
CA PHE A 255 -14.32 1.02 -3.04
C PHE A 255 -12.98 1.62 -2.59
N MET A 256 -12.27 0.86 -1.76
CA MET A 256 -10.89 1.14 -1.38
C MET A 256 -9.92 0.29 -2.20
N CYS A 257 -8.67 0.75 -2.35
CA CYS A 257 -7.64 -0.03 -2.99
C CYS A 257 -6.22 0.13 -2.44
N GLY A 258 -5.45 -0.96 -2.48
CA GLY A 258 -4.05 -0.99 -2.07
C GLY A 258 -3.45 -2.38 -2.20
N SER A 259 -2.12 -2.52 -2.08
CA SER A 259 -1.45 -3.83 -2.26
C SER A 259 -1.94 -4.89 -1.26
N SER A 260 -2.25 -4.50 -0.03
CA SER A 260 -2.80 -5.41 0.99
C SER A 260 -4.34 -5.43 1.02
N ALA A 261 -5.00 -4.32 0.68
CA ALA A 261 -6.46 -4.22 0.63
C ALA A 261 -7.06 -4.87 -0.62
N ASN A 262 -6.28 -5.03 -1.70
CA ASN A 262 -6.77 -5.34 -3.04
C ASN A 262 -7.81 -4.31 -3.49
N VAL A 263 -8.89 -4.71 -4.15
CA VAL A 263 -10.06 -3.86 -4.42
C VAL A 263 -11.15 -4.26 -3.42
N THR A 264 -11.47 -3.38 -2.47
CA THR A 264 -12.42 -3.66 -1.38
C THR A 264 -13.67 -2.78 -1.52
N PRO A 265 -14.86 -3.36 -1.77
CA PRO A 265 -16.10 -2.57 -1.87
C PRO A 265 -16.44 -1.83 -0.56
N ILE A 266 -16.96 -0.61 -0.66
CA ILE A 266 -17.54 0.12 0.47
C ILE A 266 -19.07 -0.01 0.39
N LEU A 267 -19.66 -0.61 1.41
CA LEU A 267 -21.10 -0.90 1.47
C LEU A 267 -21.90 0.23 2.14
N SER A 268 -21.27 0.94 3.08
CA SER A 268 -21.87 2.11 3.73
C SER A 268 -20.81 3.10 4.18
N VAL A 269 -21.19 4.38 4.22
CA VAL A 269 -20.40 5.49 4.78
C VAL A 269 -21.24 6.18 5.85
N ASP A 270 -20.72 6.33 7.07
CA ASP A 270 -21.42 6.95 8.19
C ASP A 270 -22.81 6.33 8.45
N LYS A 271 -22.91 4.99 8.34
CA LYS A 271 -24.16 4.20 8.46
C LYS A 271 -25.20 4.46 7.35
N ARG A 272 -24.85 5.23 6.31
CA ARG A 272 -25.66 5.42 5.10
C ARG A 272 -25.19 4.44 4.05
N LYS A 273 -26.10 3.63 3.51
CA LYS A 273 -25.74 2.71 2.42
C LYS A 273 -25.20 3.50 1.23
N VAL A 274 -24.11 3.01 0.64
CA VAL A 274 -23.71 3.44 -0.71
C VAL A 274 -24.66 2.76 -1.68
N ALA A 275 -25.47 3.54 -2.39
CA ALA A 275 -26.61 3.07 -3.17
C ALA A 275 -27.47 2.03 -2.41
N ASN A 276 -27.44 0.76 -2.84
CA ASN A 276 -28.23 -0.33 -2.25
C ASN A 276 -27.48 -1.13 -1.17
N GLY A 277 -26.25 -0.74 -0.81
CA GLY A 277 -25.40 -1.40 0.17
C GLY A 277 -24.83 -2.74 -0.28
N LYS A 278 -24.70 -2.95 -1.60
CA LYS A 278 -24.12 -4.15 -2.21
C LYS A 278 -22.93 -3.77 -3.08
N ILE A 279 -22.13 -4.77 -3.43
CA ILE A 279 -21.03 -4.61 -4.37
C ILE A 279 -21.60 -4.18 -5.74
N GLY A 280 -21.14 -3.04 -6.23
CA GLY A 280 -21.56 -2.51 -7.51
C GLY A 280 -20.91 -3.22 -8.71
N LYS A 281 -21.46 -2.98 -9.90
CA LYS A 281 -21.07 -3.68 -11.14
C LYS A 281 -19.68 -3.27 -11.58
N ILE A 282 -19.37 -1.97 -11.57
CA ILE A 282 -18.07 -1.44 -12.02
C ILE A 282 -16.97 -1.89 -11.05
N THR A 283 -17.24 -1.80 -9.75
CA THR A 283 -16.35 -2.29 -8.68
C THR A 283 -16.02 -3.77 -8.87
N LYS A 284 -17.03 -4.61 -9.15
CA LYS A 284 -16.82 -6.04 -9.40
C LYS A 284 -15.99 -6.28 -10.67
N MET A 285 -16.28 -5.57 -11.76
CA MET A 285 -15.51 -5.67 -13.00
C MET A 285 -14.03 -5.33 -12.79
N ILE A 286 -13.75 -4.21 -12.12
CA ILE A 286 -12.37 -3.79 -11.81
C ILE A 286 -11.68 -4.79 -10.90
N SER A 287 -12.36 -5.25 -9.84
CA SER A 287 -11.81 -6.22 -8.90
C SER A 287 -11.45 -7.55 -9.58
N ASP A 288 -12.32 -8.05 -10.46
CA ASP A 288 -12.08 -9.29 -11.18
C ASP A 288 -10.90 -9.16 -12.14
N GLU A 289 -10.84 -8.06 -12.88
CA GLU A 289 -9.76 -7.81 -13.82
C GLU A 289 -8.42 -7.63 -13.12
N TYR A 290 -8.39 -6.87 -12.03
CA TYR A 290 -7.21 -6.73 -11.17
C TYR A 290 -6.70 -8.09 -10.66
N SER A 291 -7.60 -8.96 -10.20
CA SER A 291 -7.23 -10.30 -9.73
C SER A 291 -6.66 -11.19 -10.83
N LYS A 292 -7.19 -11.13 -12.06
CA LYS A 292 -6.65 -11.89 -13.21
C LYS A 292 -5.25 -11.41 -13.57
N ILE A 293 -5.04 -10.09 -13.60
CA ILE A 293 -3.74 -9.51 -13.92
C ILE A 293 -2.69 -9.96 -12.89
N GLN A 294 -3.01 -9.89 -11.59
CA GLN A 294 -2.12 -10.35 -10.51
C GLN A 294 -1.69 -11.83 -10.66
N LYS A 295 -2.53 -12.68 -11.26
CA LYS A 295 -2.24 -14.09 -11.57
C LYS A 295 -1.53 -14.31 -12.91
N SER A 296 -1.18 -13.23 -13.62
CA SER A 296 -0.62 -13.25 -14.97
C SER A 296 -1.55 -13.89 -16.02
N GLU A 297 -2.87 -13.69 -15.89
CA GLU A 297 -3.89 -14.23 -16.81
C GLU A 297 -4.29 -13.24 -17.91
N ASN A 298 -3.92 -11.96 -17.80
CA ASN A 298 -4.14 -10.96 -18.85
C ASN A 298 -2.80 -10.56 -19.51
N PRO A 299 -2.55 -10.93 -20.78
CA PRO A 299 -1.28 -10.66 -21.46
C PRO A 299 -1.03 -9.17 -21.73
N ARG A 300 -2.05 -8.31 -21.79
CA ARG A 300 -1.88 -6.86 -21.99
C ARG A 300 -1.09 -6.21 -20.86
N PHE A 301 -1.18 -6.79 -19.66
CA PHE A 301 -0.50 -6.32 -18.45
C PHE A 301 0.70 -7.18 -18.07
N ALA A 302 1.24 -8.02 -18.99
CA ALA A 302 2.37 -8.88 -18.70
C ALA A 302 3.61 -8.11 -18.17
N LYS A 303 3.81 -6.86 -18.62
CA LYS A 303 4.88 -5.97 -18.15
C LYS A 303 4.80 -5.63 -16.65
N TRP A 304 3.64 -5.80 -16.02
CA TRP A 304 3.48 -5.59 -14.58
C TRP A 304 3.92 -6.79 -13.76
N ILE A 305 4.20 -7.94 -14.38
CA ILE A 305 4.48 -9.18 -13.67
C ILE A 305 5.96 -9.53 -13.78
N THR A 306 6.63 -9.51 -12.63
CA THR A 306 7.97 -10.09 -12.48
C THR A 306 7.83 -11.55 -12.07
N LYS A 307 8.21 -12.47 -12.94
CA LYS A 307 8.22 -13.91 -12.64
C LYS A 307 9.43 -14.28 -11.80
N VAL A 308 9.22 -15.14 -10.81
CA VAL A 308 10.22 -15.66 -9.86
C VAL A 308 10.38 -17.16 -10.04
#